data_AF-A0A937B008-F1
#
_entry.id   AF-A0A937B008-F1
#
_cell.length_a   1.000
_cell.length_b   1.000
_cell.length_c   1.000
_cell.angle_alpha   90.00
_cell.angle_beta   90.00
_cell.angle_gamma   90.00
#
_symmetry.space_group_name_H-M   'P 1'
#
loop_
_entity.id
_entity.type
_entity.pdbx_description
1 polymer ?
#
loop_
_entity_poly.entity_id
_entity_poly.type
_entity_poly.pdbx_seq_one_letter_code
_entity_poly.pdbx_strand_id
1 'polypeptide(L)' 'MGLKGVGELPTNGAPAAFVNAVLDALHPLGVRHIDMPLTPHKVWKALQR' A
#
# COMPACT_ATOMS: atom_id res chain seq x y z
N MET A 1 19.77 18.81 23.03
CA MET A 1 19.22 17.44 22.97
C MET A 1 18.30 17.35 21.76
N GLY A 2 18.74 16.70 20.68
CA GLY A 2 18.00 16.59 19.41
C GLY A 2 16.91 15.52 19.43
N LEU A 3 15.83 15.77 20.17
CA LEU A 3 14.67 14.87 20.21
C LEU A 3 13.85 14.99 18.92
N LYS A 4 13.52 13.85 18.30
CA LYS A 4 12.64 13.75 17.13
C LYS A 4 11.32 13.11 17.54
N GLY A 5 10.19 13.65 17.08
CA GLY A 5 8.87 13.05 17.26
C GLY A 5 8.70 11.80 16.39
N VAL A 6 8.23 10.71 16.99
CA VAL A 6 8.04 9.40 16.33
C VAL A 6 6.57 8.95 16.41
N GLY A 7 5.73 9.63 17.18
CA GLY A 7 4.37 9.18 17.51
C GLY A 7 3.44 8.92 16.32
N GLU A 8 3.60 9.65 15.21
CA GLU A 8 2.75 9.53 14.02
C GLU A 8 3.39 8.73 12.88
N LEU A 9 4.68 8.40 12.99
CA LEU A 9 5.40 7.62 11.99
C LEU A 9 4.73 6.28 11.66
N PRO A 10 4.23 5.48 12.63
CA PRO A 10 3.56 4.22 12.28
C PRO A 10 2.26 4.46 11.50
N THR A 11 1.48 5.48 11.87
CA THR A 11 0.21 5.81 11.22
C THR A 11 0.42 6.29 9.78
N ASN A 12 1.49 7.04 9.51
CA ASN A 12 1.78 7.56 8.17
C ASN A 12 2.54 6.55 7.29
N GLY A 13 3.46 5.78 7.88
CA GLY A 13 4.30 4.83 7.15
C GLY A 13 3.60 3.52 6.82
N ALA A 14 2.74 3.03 7.73
CA ALA A 14 2.08 1.74 7.54
C ALA A 14 1.19 1.68 6.28
N PRO A 15 0.35 2.68 5.95
CA PRO A 15 -0.47 2.64 4.73
C PRO A 15 0.37 2.48 3.45
N ALA A 16 1.47 3.23 3.34
CA ALA A 16 2.36 3.13 2.19
C ALA A 16 3.06 1.76 2.13
N ALA A 17 3.49 1.23 3.27
CA ALA A 17 4.10 -0.10 3.34
C ALA A 17 3.12 -1.21 2.90
N PHE A 18 1.87 -1.16 3.37
CA PHE A 18 0.85 -2.12 2.97
C PHE A 18 0.52 -2.03 1.48
N VAL A 19 0.38 -0.82 0.94
CA VAL A 19 0.12 -0.63 -0.50
C VAL A 19 1.25 -1.19 -1.35
N ASN A 20 2.49 -0.88 -1.00
CA ASN A 20 3.65 -1.36 -1.74
C ASN A 20 3.77 -2.89 -1.67
N ALA A 21 3.49 -3.51 -0.53
CA ALA A 21 3.51 -4.97 -0.39
C ALA A 21 2.46 -5.65 -1.28
N VAL A 22 1.25 -5.09 -1.38
CA VAL A 22 0.21 -5.62 -2.26
C VAL A 22 0.57 -5.40 -3.73
N LEU A 23 1.10 -4.24 -4.10
CA LEU A 23 1.54 -3.99 -5.48
C LEU A 23 2.71 -4.89 -5.89
N ASP A 24 3.67 -5.14 -5.00
CA ASP A 24 4.78 -6.07 -5.23
C ASP A 24 4.26 -7.49 -5.50
N ALA A 25 3.32 -7.97 -4.69
CA ALA A 25 2.69 -9.27 -4.90
C ALA A 25 1.92 -9.39 -6.23
N LEU A 26 1.36 -8.28 -6.72
CA LEU A 26 0.58 -8.24 -7.96
C LEU A 26 1.41 -7.82 -9.18
N HIS A 27 2.66 -7.38 -8.99
CA HIS A 27 3.54 -6.93 -10.06
C HIS A 27 3.79 -8.00 -11.14
N PRO A 28 3.98 -9.29 -10.80
CA PRO A 28 4.09 -10.36 -11.81
C PRO A 28 2.83 -10.54 -12.66
N LEU A 29 1.68 -10.08 -12.17
CA LEU A 29 0.38 -10.15 -12.85
C LEU A 29 0.11 -8.90 -13.70
N GLY A 30 1.07 -7.98 -13.81
CA GLY A 30 0.95 -6.76 -14.61
C GLY A 30 0.26 -5.58 -13.91
N VAL A 31 -0.14 -5.74 -12.65
CA VAL A 31 -0.75 -4.66 -11.87
C VAL A 31 0.31 -3.67 -11.39
N ARG A 32 0.18 -2.40 -11.78
CA ARG A 32 1.14 -1.33 -11.43
C ARG A 32 0.60 -0.29 -10.45
N HIS A 33 -0.72 -0.17 -10.32
CA HIS A 33 -1.35 0.85 -9.49
C HIS A 33 -2.74 0.42 -9.04
N ILE A 34 -3.07 0.66 -7.76
CA ILE A 34 -4.41 0.52 -7.19
C ILE A 34 -4.66 1.72 -6.29
N ASP A 35 -5.77 2.43 -6.50
CA ASP A 35 -6.14 3.55 -5.64
C ASP A 35 -6.57 3.07 -4.26
N MET A 36 -5.96 3.65 -3.23
CA MET A 36 -6.39 3.44 -1.84
C MET A 36 -7.87 3.82 -1.63
N PRO A 37 -8.57 3.17 -0.67
CA PRO A 37 -8.13 2.03 0.13
C PRO A 37 -8.13 0.71 -0.68
N LEU A 38 -7.24 -0.22 -0.31
CA LEU A 38 -7.12 -1.55 -0.92
C LEU A 38 -8.28 -2.48 -0.50
N THR A 39 -9.48 -2.21 -0.99
CA THR A 39 -10.63 -3.09 -0.75
C THR A 39 -10.54 -4.36 -1.61
N PRO A 40 -11.06 -5.51 -1.13
CA PRO A 40 -11.05 -6.75 -1.91
C PRO A 40 -11.65 -6.61 -3.31
N HIS A 41 -12.72 -5.80 -3.45
CA HIS A 41 -13.35 -5.52 -4.73
C HIS A 41 -12.39 -4.81 -5.73
N LYS A 42 -11.60 -3.83 -5.27
CA LYS A 42 -10.64 -3.13 -6.13
C LYS A 42 -9.48 -4.04 -6.54
N VAL A 43 -9.00 -4.87 -5.62
CA VAL A 43 -7.95 -5.87 -5.89
C VAL A 43 -8.43 -6.88 -6.92
N TRP A 44 -9.64 -7.42 -6.76
CA TRP A 44 -10.26 -8.33 -7.72
C TRP A 44 -10.40 -7.69 -9.10
N LYS A 45 -10.87 -6.45 -9.17
CA LYS A 45 -10.98 -5.70 -10.43
C LYS A 45 -9.62 -5.46 -11.09
N ALA A 46 -8.56 -5.25 -10.31
CA ALA A 46 -7.20 -5.09 -10.83
C ALA A 46 -6.65 -6.39 -11.42
N LEU A 47 -7.02 -7.55 -10.88
CA LEU A 47 -6.65 -8.88 -11.38
C LEU A 47 -7.37 -9.29 -12.67
N GLN A 48 -8.51 -8.67 -12.99
CA GLN A 48 -9.31 -8.99 -14.18
C GLN A 48 -9.04 -8.08 -15.40
N ARG A 49 -8.06 -7.17 -15.29
CA ARG A 49 -7.64 -6.32 -16.41
C ARG A 49 -6.43 -6.94 -17.10
#